data_AF-A0A3D4DU16-F1
#
_entry.id   AF-A0A3D4DU16-F1
#
_cell.length_a   1.000
_cell.length_b   1.000
_cell.length_c   1.000
_cell.angle_alpha   90.00
_cell.angle_beta   90.00
_cell.angle_gamma   90.00
#
_symmetry.space_group_name_H-M   'P 1'
#
loop_
_entity.id
_entity.type
_entity.pdbx_description
1 polymer ?
#
loop_
_entity_poly.entity_id
_entity_poly.type
_entity_poly.pdbx_seq_one_letter_code
_entity_poly.pdbx_strand_id
1 'polypeptide(L)'
;MRIVHMSMFALLIATAAATAQAPAYPGEIEEELVDVNGKTARRLACFEEVMMPAKVLVEHVLISPEKRQYVKRRNGTLELVEYPAAYREERTLLEPGYVELRQIPCKKRKSFFGF
;
A
#
# COMPACT_ATOMS: atom_id res chain seq x y z
N MET A 1 -29.49 -58.14 52.26
CA MET A 1 -28.25 -58.48 53.01
C MET A 1 -27.11 -57.66 52.44
N ARG A 2 -26.37 -56.99 53.33
CA ARG A 2 -25.21 -56.14 53.04
C ARG A 2 -24.01 -57.00 52.61
N ILE A 3 -23.09 -56.41 51.84
CA ILE A 3 -21.62 -56.36 52.03
C ILE A 3 -20.93 -56.30 50.65
N VAL A 4 -20.56 -55.10 50.19
CA VAL A 4 -19.19 -54.52 50.11
C VAL A 4 -18.25 -55.23 49.11
N HIS A 5 -18.02 -54.60 47.96
CA HIS A 5 -16.67 -54.49 47.42
C HIS A 5 -16.45 -53.15 46.73
N MET A 6 -15.69 -52.29 47.42
CA MET A 6 -14.91 -51.22 46.83
C MET A 6 -13.97 -51.82 45.78
N SER A 7 -13.78 -51.18 44.63
CA SER A 7 -12.43 -50.95 44.09
C SER A 7 -12.47 -50.10 42.82
N MET A 8 -11.61 -49.09 42.81
CA MET A 8 -11.02 -48.42 41.65
C MET A 8 -11.95 -47.57 40.76
N PHE A 9 -12.24 -46.37 41.25
CA PHE A 9 -12.23 -45.17 40.42
C PHE A 9 -10.83 -45.02 39.79
N ALA A 10 -10.63 -45.60 38.62
CA ALA A 10 -9.47 -45.31 37.79
C ALA A 10 -9.72 -43.96 37.10
N LEU A 11 -9.04 -42.93 37.61
CA LEU A 11 -8.78 -41.67 36.92
C LEU A 11 -8.21 -41.97 35.53
N LEU A 12 -9.00 -41.72 34.48
CA LEU A 12 -8.47 -41.44 33.15
C LEU A 12 -8.73 -39.96 32.87
N ILE A 13 -7.73 -39.17 33.24
CA ILE A 13 -7.53 -37.80 32.77
C ILE A 13 -7.29 -37.92 31.26
N ALA A 14 -8.34 -37.76 30.45
CA ALA A 14 -8.17 -37.52 29.03
C ALA A 14 -7.62 -36.10 28.89
N THR A 15 -6.33 -36.03 28.64
CA THR A 15 -5.56 -34.83 28.36
C THR A 15 -6.22 -34.05 27.22
N ALA A 16 -6.51 -32.78 27.48
CA ALA A 16 -6.84 -31.82 26.43
C ALA A 16 -5.61 -31.68 25.52
N ALA A 17 -5.63 -32.33 24.36
CA ALA A 17 -4.70 -32.04 23.29
C ALA A 17 -5.02 -30.64 22.76
N ALA A 18 -4.34 -29.63 23.30
CA ALA A 18 -4.25 -28.33 22.68
C ALA A 18 -3.57 -28.54 21.31
N THR A 19 -4.36 -28.66 20.25
CA THR A 19 -3.87 -28.52 18.89
C THR A 19 -3.40 -27.09 18.74
N ALA A 20 -2.09 -26.88 18.95
CA ALA A 20 -1.40 -25.65 18.60
C ALA A 20 -1.45 -25.50 17.07
N GLN A 21 -2.56 -24.95 16.57
CA GLN A 21 -2.61 -24.43 15.21
C GLN A 21 -1.78 -23.13 15.23
N ALA A 22 -0.51 -23.27 14.85
CA ALA A 22 0.33 -22.12 14.54
C ALA A 22 -0.39 -21.27 13.48
N PRO A 23 -0.38 -19.92 13.61
CA PRO A 23 -0.95 -19.06 12.59
C PRO A 23 -0.19 -19.32 11.28
N ALA A 24 -0.89 -19.86 10.29
CA ALA A 24 -0.37 -19.98 8.94
C ALA A 24 -0.27 -18.55 8.37
N TYR A 25 0.94 -17.97 8.42
CA TYR A 25 1.23 -16.74 7.70
C TYR A 25 1.16 -17.06 6.19
N PRO A 26 0.33 -16.37 5.40
CA PRO A 26 0.22 -16.60 3.97
C PRO A 26 1.47 -16.03 3.30
N GLY A 27 2.51 -16.85 3.24
CA GLY A 27 3.80 -16.49 2.67
C GLY A 27 4.80 -17.59 2.96
N GLU A 28 4.77 -18.65 2.17
CA GLU A 28 5.78 -19.70 2.22
C GLU A 28 7.14 -19.05 1.94
N ILE A 29 7.97 -18.99 2.97
CA ILE A 29 9.34 -18.49 2.87
C ILE A 29 10.08 -19.55 2.06
N GLU A 30 10.21 -19.39 0.74
CA GLU A 30 11.03 -20.30 -0.08
C GLU A 30 12.50 -20.10 0.32
N GLU A 31 12.98 -20.93 1.25
CA GLU A 31 14.33 -20.86 1.80
C GLU A 31 15.35 -21.36 0.78
N GLU A 32 15.87 -20.44 -0.04
CA GLU A 32 16.90 -20.74 -1.03
C GLU A 32 18.26 -20.14 -0.60
N LEU A 33 19.31 -20.97 -0.57
CA LEU A 33 20.68 -20.48 -0.44
C LEU A 33 21.11 -19.83 -1.75
N VAL A 34 21.54 -18.58 -1.68
CA VAL A 34 21.87 -17.75 -2.84
C VAL A 34 23.25 -17.12 -2.66
N ASP A 35 24.00 -17.04 -3.74
CA ASP A 35 25.28 -16.35 -3.74
C ASP A 35 25.04 -14.83 -3.83
N VAL A 36 25.49 -14.11 -2.81
CA VAL A 36 25.50 -12.64 -2.77
C VAL A 36 26.95 -12.21 -2.66
N ASN A 37 27.50 -11.67 -3.75
CA ASN A 37 28.87 -11.14 -3.82
C ASN A 37 29.95 -12.18 -3.39
N GLY A 38 29.85 -13.42 -3.84
CA GLY A 38 30.80 -14.51 -3.56
C GLY A 38 30.61 -15.15 -2.19
N LYS A 39 29.49 -14.89 -1.51
CA LYS A 39 29.13 -15.47 -0.21
C LYS A 39 27.77 -16.12 -0.29
N THR A 40 27.69 -17.35 0.19
CA THR A 40 26.41 -18.05 0.35
C THR A 40 25.61 -17.40 1.47
N ALA A 41 24.45 -16.85 1.13
CA ALA A 41 23.49 -16.26 2.04
C ALA A 41 22.13 -16.96 1.89
N ARG A 42 21.30 -16.94 2.94
CA ARG A 42 19.93 -17.47 2.88
C ARG A 42 18.99 -16.36 2.42
N ARG A 43 18.27 -16.59 1.32
CA ARG A 43 17.19 -15.71 0.88
C ARG A 43 15.95 -15.99 1.73
N LEU A 44 15.39 -14.93 2.31
CA LEU A 44 14.19 -15.01 3.15
C LEU A 44 12.95 -14.53 2.38
N ALA A 45 13.08 -13.44 1.64
CA ALA A 45 11.96 -12.89 0.85
C ALA A 45 12.50 -12.05 -0.30
N CYS A 46 11.65 -11.84 -1.30
CA CYS A 46 11.89 -10.90 -2.39
C CYS A 46 10.91 -9.73 -2.24
N PHE A 47 11.41 -8.52 -2.47
CA PHE A 47 10.62 -7.31 -2.43
C PHE A 47 10.79 -6.55 -3.74
N GLU A 48 9.76 -5.82 -4.12
CA GLU A 48 9.84 -4.78 -5.15
C GLU A 48 9.61 -3.41 -4.52
N GLU A 49 10.30 -2.42 -5.06
CA GLU A 49 10.10 -1.02 -4.71
C GLU A 49 8.94 -0.47 -5.53
N VAL A 50 7.89 -0.02 -4.85
CA VAL A 50 6.73 0.65 -5.47
C VAL A 50 6.73 2.11 -5.07
N MET A 51 6.84 2.99 -6.06
CA MET A 51 6.76 4.44 -5.86
C MET A 51 5.30 4.86 -5.68
N MET A 52 4.95 5.29 -4.47
CA MET A 52 3.63 5.85 -4.19
C MET A 52 3.64 7.35 -4.52
N PRO A 53 2.70 7.84 -5.34
CA PRO A 53 2.66 9.25 -5.73
C PRO A 53 2.30 10.13 -4.55
N ALA A 54 2.77 11.38 -4.58
CA ALA A 54 2.41 12.38 -3.59
C ALA A 54 0.91 12.74 -3.67
N LYS A 55 0.28 12.96 -2.52
CA LYS A 55 -1.09 13.47 -2.47
C LYS A 55 -1.06 14.98 -2.45
N VAL A 56 -1.74 15.61 -3.41
CA VAL A 56 -1.81 17.06 -3.57
C VAL A 56 -3.27 17.48 -3.56
N LEU A 57 -3.61 18.46 -2.75
CA LEU A 57 -4.90 19.15 -2.79
C LEU A 57 -4.81 20.27 -3.83
N VAL A 58 -5.76 20.29 -4.75
CA VAL A 58 -5.84 21.29 -5.81
C VAL A 58 -7.08 22.16 -5.57
N GLU A 59 -6.86 23.44 -5.32
CA GLU A 59 -7.93 24.41 -5.10
C GLU A 59 -7.91 25.48 -6.21
N HIS A 60 -9.10 25.90 -6.64
CA HIS A 60 -9.25 26.96 -7.63
C HIS A 60 -9.78 28.21 -6.95
N VAL A 61 -8.87 29.17 -6.69
CA VAL A 61 -9.21 30.43 -6.01
C VAL A 61 -9.58 31.47 -7.05
N LEU A 62 -10.74 32.11 -6.88
CA LEU A 62 -11.19 33.20 -7.77
C LEU A 62 -10.28 34.41 -7.59
N ILE A 63 -9.56 34.80 -8.66
CA ILE A 63 -8.71 35.99 -8.70
C ILE A 63 -9.53 37.21 -9.06
N SER A 64 -10.33 37.10 -10.12
CA SER A 64 -11.20 38.17 -10.59
C SER A 64 -12.53 37.60 -11.03
N PRO A 65 -13.66 38.13 -10.50
CA PRO A 65 -14.97 37.74 -10.98
C PRO A 65 -15.16 38.18 -12.43
N GLU A 66 -16.10 37.54 -13.12
CA GLU A 66 -16.57 38.01 -14.41
C GLU A 66 -17.13 39.43 -14.27
N LYS A 67 -16.81 40.31 -15.23
CA LYS A 67 -17.33 41.67 -15.23
C LYS A 67 -17.50 42.20 -16.64
N ARG A 68 -18.53 43.03 -16.82
CA ARG A 68 -18.77 43.77 -18.07
C ARG A 68 -18.48 45.25 -17.83
N GLN A 69 -17.72 45.87 -18.72
CA GLN A 69 -17.33 47.27 -18.58
C GLN A 69 -17.34 47.98 -19.94
N TYR A 70 -17.79 49.24 -19.93
CA TYR A 70 -17.65 50.13 -21.07
C TYR A 70 -16.22 50.69 -21.12
N VAL A 71 -15.54 50.50 -22.24
CA VAL A 71 -14.17 50.98 -22.47
C VAL A 71 -14.19 51.97 -23.63
N LYS A 72 -13.67 53.17 -23.40
CA LYS A 72 -13.50 54.17 -24.45
C LYS A 72 -12.19 53.91 -25.20
N ARG A 73 -12.29 53.62 -26.49
CA ARG A 73 -11.14 53.44 -27.37
C ARG A 73 -10.53 54.79 -27.76
N ARG A 74 -9.29 54.77 -28.26
CA ARG A 74 -8.58 56.00 -28.68
C ARG A 74 -9.28 56.73 -29.83
N ASN A 75 -10.08 56.01 -30.62
CA ASN A 75 -10.91 56.56 -31.71
C ASN A 75 -12.24 57.18 -31.23
N GLY A 76 -12.52 57.18 -29.92
CA GLY A 76 -13.73 57.78 -29.34
C GLY A 76 -14.93 56.84 -29.19
N THR A 77 -14.88 55.63 -29.76
CA THR A 77 -15.95 54.62 -29.64
C THR A 77 -16.02 54.06 -28.22
N LEU A 78 -17.24 53.86 -27.72
CA LEU A 78 -17.51 53.12 -26.48
C LEU A 78 -17.84 51.68 -26.83
N GLU A 79 -17.02 50.76 -26.35
CA GLU A 79 -17.25 49.32 -26.51
C GLU A 79 -17.66 48.72 -25.17
N LEU A 80 -18.66 47.83 -25.18
CA LEU A 80 -18.96 46.97 -24.03
C LEU A 80 -18.08 45.72 -24.12
N VAL A 81 -17.20 45.55 -23.14
CA VAL A 81 -16.26 44.41 -23.07
C VAL A 81 -16.62 43.52 -21.90
N GLU A 82 -16.61 42.20 -22.13
CA GLU A 82 -16.77 41.18 -21.10
C GLU A 82 -15.41 40.60 -20.73
N TYR A 83 -15.06 40.68 -19.45
CA TYR A 83 -13.87 40.06 -18.89
C TYR A 83 -14.32 38.76 -18.19
N PRO A 84 -13.79 37.59 -18.61
CA PRO A 84 -14.16 36.32 -18.00
C PRO A 84 -13.61 36.21 -16.57
N ALA A 85 -14.19 35.30 -15.77
CA ALA A 85 -13.67 34.97 -14.46
C ALA A 85 -12.27 34.35 -14.57
N ALA A 86 -11.32 34.83 -13.77
CA ALA A 86 -9.97 34.30 -13.70
C ALA A 86 -9.78 33.54 -12.39
N TYR A 87 -9.26 32.32 -12.48
CA TYR A 87 -8.99 31.44 -11.34
C TYR A 87 -7.49 31.15 -11.25
N ARG A 88 -6.98 31.05 -10.02
CA ARG A 88 -5.64 30.56 -9.73
C ARG A 88 -5.74 29.13 -9.23
N GLU A 89 -4.94 28.24 -9.79
CA GLU A 89 -4.75 26.91 -9.22
C GLU A 89 -3.71 26.99 -8.09
N GLU A 90 -4.13 26.67 -6.87
CA GLU A 90 -3.26 26.53 -5.72
C GLU A 90 -3.11 25.04 -5.39
N ARG A 91 -1.86 24.60 -5.25
CA ARG A 91 -1.51 23.21 -4.99
C ARG A 91 -0.87 23.12 -3.62
N THR A 92 -1.51 22.36 -2.73
CA THR A 92 -1.02 22.12 -1.38
C THR A 92 -0.61 20.65 -1.26
N LEU A 93 0.66 20.41 -0.93
CA LEU A 93 1.17 19.07 -0.69
C LEU A 93 0.61 18.55 0.64
N LEU A 94 -0.19 17.49 0.60
CA LEU A 94 -0.75 16.86 1.80
C LEU A 94 0.19 15.80 2.33
N GLU A 95 0.62 14.89 1.44
CA GLU A 95 1.53 13.80 1.77
C GLU A 95 2.61 13.70 0.70
N PRO A 96 3.90 13.66 1.08
CA PRO A 96 4.97 13.42 0.12
C PRO A 96 4.86 12.00 -0.45
N GLY A 97 5.35 11.81 -1.67
CA GLY A 97 5.50 10.47 -2.24
C GLY A 97 6.57 9.68 -1.49
N TYR A 98 6.39 8.36 -1.38
CA TYR A 98 7.31 7.49 -0.66
C TYR A 98 7.47 6.14 -1.37
N VAL A 99 8.56 5.45 -1.06
CA VAL A 99 8.83 4.08 -1.55
C VAL A 99 8.20 3.10 -0.57
N GLU A 100 7.34 2.23 -1.09
CA GLU A 100 6.79 1.11 -0.35
C GLU A 100 7.45 -0.19 -0.83
N LEU A 101 7.95 -1.01 0.10
CA LEU A 101 8.46 -2.34 -0.23
C LEU A 101 7.33 -3.36 -0.20
N ARG A 102 7.00 -3.93 -1.36
CA ARG A 102 5.98 -4.97 -1.47
C ARG A 102 6.62 -6.32 -1.65
N GLN A 103 6.20 -7.29 -0.84
CA GLN A 103 6.71 -8.64 -0.94
C GLN A 103 6.20 -9.29 -2.23
N ILE A 104 7.12 -9.89 -2.98
CA ILE A 104 6.84 -10.59 -4.24
C ILE A 104 7.40 -12.01 -4.18
N PRO A 105 6.87 -12.95 -5.01
CA PRO A 105 7.49 -14.25 -5.15
C PRO A 105 8.90 -14.13 -5.73
N CYS A 106 9.83 -14.88 -5.16
CA CYS A 106 11.20 -14.94 -5.68
C CYS A 106 11.23 -15.63 -7.04
N LYS A 107 11.67 -14.90 -8.08
CA LYS A 107 11.84 -15.51 -9.40
C LYS A 107 13.07 -16.42 -9.38
N LYS A 108 12.85 -17.72 -9.59
CA LYS A 108 13.94 -18.67 -9.88
C LYS A 108 14.57 -18.27 -11.22
N ARG A 109 15.90 -18.07 -11.27
CA ARG A 109 16.59 -17.83 -12.55
C ARG A 109 16.32 -19.05 -13.45
N LYS A 110 15.62 -18.87 -14.56
CA LYS A 110 15.65 -19.86 -15.64
C LYS A 110 17.07 -19.88 -16.17
N SER A 111 17.80 -20.97 -15.96
CA SER A 111 19.00 -21.22 -16.73
C SER A 111 18.59 -21.21 -18.20
N PHE A 112 19.13 -20.24 -18.94
CA PHE A 112 18.94 -20.13 -20.38
C PHE A 112 19.70 -21.29 -21.03
N PHE A 113 19.07 -22.46 -21.14
CA PHE A 113 19.57 -23.58 -21.94
C PHE A 113 18.73 -23.61 -23.22
N GLY A 114 19.29 -23.06 -24.28
CA GLY A 114 18.64 -22.98 -25.58
C GLY A 114 19.48 -22.19 -26.56
N PHE A 115 20.52 -22.82 -27.10
CA PHE A 115 20.73 -23.10 -28.52
C PHE A 115 21.90 -24.08 -28.67
#